data_AF-A0A1W6DNH2-F1
#
_entry.id   AF-A0A1W6DNH2-F1
#
_cell.length_a   1.000
_cell.length_b   1.000
_cell.length_c   1.000
_cell.angle_alpha   90.00
_cell.angle_beta   90.00
_cell.angle_gamma   90.00
#
_symmetry.space_group_name_H-M   'P 1'
#
loop_
_entity.id
_entity.type
_entity.pdbx_description
1 polymer ?
#
loop_
_entity_poly.entity_id
_entity_poly.type
_entity_poly.pdbx_seq_one_letter_code
_entity_poly.pdbx_strand_id
1 'polypeptide(L)'
;MTATTLTPSAVPVRRSSGWRGFGVLLATEARLWLRDPGTVFFALVFPTVLLVGVGFAIPGMRVPIEDAPPPWGGLTPVALYAPVVLAAAIATPALTTMPVYFATFREKGLLRRLSTTPMRPQGIVVAHLVINLVAVVVASAVALVVGQLVFGLPAPQNAATVVLAFVLGVASMYALGTLVAARAPKASTASAIGTLIYFPLLFLSGLWTPGPMMPEAVAQVGRFTPLGAASQAMTAGWFEEGFPTVQVVVMVVWTAVLLPLGIRLFRWS
;
A
#
# COMPACT_ATOMS: atom_id res chain seq x y z
N MET A 1 -33.59 -45.84 -47.70
CA MET A 1 -32.92 -45.48 -46.44
C MET A 1 -31.50 -45.04 -46.77
N THR A 2 -31.22 -43.74 -46.70
CA THR A 2 -29.85 -43.21 -46.82
C THR A 2 -29.80 -41.94 -45.99
N ALA A 3 -29.39 -42.10 -44.72
CA ALA A 3 -29.20 -41.00 -43.80
C ALA A 3 -27.79 -40.43 -44.01
N THR A 4 -27.72 -39.24 -44.59
CA THR A 4 -26.47 -38.49 -44.77
C THR A 4 -26.03 -37.94 -43.42
N THR A 5 -25.00 -38.54 -42.83
CA THR A 5 -24.33 -38.05 -41.61
C THR A 5 -23.46 -36.84 -41.94
N LEU A 6 -23.88 -35.66 -41.50
CA LEU A 6 -23.06 -34.44 -41.55
C LEU A 6 -22.03 -34.47 -40.40
N THR A 7 -20.76 -34.67 -40.74
CA THR A 7 -19.64 -34.47 -39.81
C THR A 7 -19.49 -32.97 -39.48
N PRO A 8 -19.53 -32.56 -38.20
CA PRO A 8 -19.35 -31.16 -37.84
C PRO A 8 -17.90 -30.75 -38.04
N SER A 9 -17.65 -29.72 -38.86
CA SER A 9 -16.30 -29.17 -39.04
C SER A 9 -15.81 -28.56 -37.73
N ALA A 10 -14.73 -29.09 -37.17
CA ALA A 10 -14.08 -28.49 -36.01
C ALA A 10 -13.47 -27.15 -36.43
N VAL A 11 -14.16 -26.05 -36.10
CA VAL A 11 -13.61 -24.70 -36.23
C VAL A 11 -12.37 -24.62 -35.33
N PRO A 12 -11.17 -24.32 -35.85
CA PRO A 12 -9.99 -24.21 -35.01
C PRO A 12 -10.18 -23.02 -34.08
N VAL A 13 -10.42 -23.30 -32.80
CA VAL A 13 -10.46 -22.28 -31.74
C VAL A 13 -9.07 -21.67 -31.67
N ARG A 14 -8.88 -20.50 -32.30
CA ARG A 14 -7.65 -19.70 -32.20
C ARG A 14 -7.42 -19.42 -30.72
N ARG A 15 -6.47 -20.12 -30.11
CA ARG A 15 -6.00 -19.86 -28.75
C ARG A 15 -5.43 -18.44 -28.72
N SER A 16 -6.23 -17.48 -28.28
CA SER A 16 -5.75 -16.12 -28.08
C SER A 16 -4.70 -16.14 -26.96
N SER A 17 -3.55 -15.52 -27.21
CA SER A 17 -2.48 -15.41 -26.21
C SER A 17 -3.05 -14.78 -24.95
N GLY A 18 -2.89 -15.43 -23.78
CA GLY A 18 -3.55 -15.07 -22.51
C GLY A 18 -3.24 -13.67 -21.92
N TRP A 19 -2.54 -12.81 -22.66
CA TRP A 19 -2.26 -11.40 -22.36
C TRP A 19 -3.09 -10.42 -23.21
N ARG A 20 -3.67 -10.88 -24.33
CA ARG A 20 -4.59 -10.06 -25.14
C ARG A 20 -5.85 -9.82 -24.32
N GLY A 21 -6.12 -8.57 -23.97
CA GLY A 21 -7.25 -8.17 -23.12
C GLY A 21 -6.88 -7.81 -21.67
N PHE A 22 -5.61 -7.92 -21.26
CA PHE A 22 -5.17 -7.46 -19.93
C PHE A 22 -5.48 -5.98 -19.69
N GLY A 23 -5.31 -5.13 -20.70
CA GLY A 23 -5.69 -3.71 -20.60
C GLY A 23 -7.19 -3.48 -20.38
N VAL A 24 -8.04 -4.27 -21.05
CA VAL A 24 -9.50 -4.20 -20.87
C VAL A 24 -9.91 -4.73 -19.49
N LEU A 25 -9.23 -5.76 -19.00
CA LEU A 25 -9.40 -6.27 -17.64
C LEU A 25 -9.00 -5.21 -16.61
N LEU A 26 -7.80 -4.63 -16.76
CA LEU A 26 -7.29 -3.58 -15.87
C LEU A 26 -8.25 -2.39 -15.86
N ALA A 27 -8.74 -1.96 -17.02
CA ALA A 27 -9.70 -0.87 -17.12
C ALA A 27 -11.04 -1.22 -16.45
N THR A 28 -11.55 -2.43 -16.65
CA THR A 28 -12.79 -2.90 -16.00
C THR A 28 -12.63 -2.93 -14.48
N GLU A 29 -11.52 -3.49 -14.00
CA GLU A 29 -11.24 -3.62 -12.57
C GLU A 29 -10.99 -2.26 -11.92
N ALA A 30 -10.25 -1.38 -12.59
CA ALA A 30 -10.05 0.00 -12.14
C ALA A 30 -11.39 0.75 -12.08
N ARG A 31 -12.29 0.54 -13.06
CA ARG A 31 -13.62 1.14 -13.06
C ARG A 31 -14.52 0.60 -11.95
N LEU A 32 -14.39 -0.69 -11.61
CA LEU A 32 -15.11 -1.28 -10.48
C LEU A 32 -14.59 -0.73 -9.15
N TRP A 33 -13.27 -0.63 -9.00
CA TRP A 33 -12.64 -0.04 -7.82
C TRP A 33 -13.06 1.43 -7.64
N LEU A 34 -13.03 2.22 -8.71
CA LEU A 34 -13.51 3.61 -8.70
C LEU A 34 -15.01 3.77 -8.40
N ARG A 35 -15.79 2.70 -8.57
CA ARG A 35 -17.23 2.67 -8.25
C ARG A 35 -17.53 2.21 -6.83
N ASP A 36 -16.53 1.79 -6.06
CA ASP A 36 -16.64 1.54 -4.63
C ASP A 36 -16.19 2.80 -3.87
N PRO A 37 -17.11 3.74 -3.58
CA PRO A 37 -16.75 5.01 -2.98
C PRO A 37 -16.10 4.85 -1.60
N GLY A 38 -16.43 3.78 -0.86
CA GLY A 38 -15.87 3.52 0.46
C GLY A 38 -14.37 3.20 0.36
N THR A 39 -14.02 2.24 -0.50
CA THR A 39 -12.62 1.83 -0.68
C THR A 39 -11.77 2.96 -1.26
N VAL A 40 -12.28 3.69 -2.25
CA VAL A 40 -11.56 4.83 -2.86
C VAL A 40 -11.35 5.95 -1.85
N PHE A 41 -12.37 6.28 -1.06
CA PHE A 41 -12.26 7.30 -0.02
C PHE A 41 -11.19 6.91 1.01
N PHE A 42 -11.26 5.69 1.55
CA PHE A 42 -10.28 5.25 2.55
C PHE A 42 -8.87 5.08 1.99
N ALA A 43 -8.70 4.66 0.74
CA ALA A 43 -7.36 4.51 0.16
C ALA A 43 -6.73 5.84 -0.25
N LEU A 44 -7.51 6.76 -0.82
CA LEU A 44 -7.02 7.97 -1.47
C LEU A 44 -7.18 9.22 -0.61
N VAL A 45 -8.33 9.36 0.03
CA VAL A 45 -8.73 10.58 0.73
C VAL A 45 -8.31 10.53 2.20
N PHE A 46 -8.32 9.36 2.84
CA PHE A 46 -7.98 9.22 4.26
C PHE A 46 -6.59 9.76 4.63
N PRO A 47 -5.48 9.48 3.92
CA PRO A 47 -4.17 10.03 4.29
C PRO A 47 -4.16 11.56 4.22
N THR A 48 -4.84 12.14 3.24
CA THR A 48 -4.97 13.59 3.06
C THR A 48 -5.85 14.22 4.14
N VAL A 49 -6.99 13.60 4.46
CA VAL A 49 -7.89 14.03 5.54
C VAL A 49 -7.21 13.93 6.89
N LEU A 50 -6.39 12.91 7.11
CA LEU A 50 -5.59 12.76 8.32
C LEU A 50 -4.60 13.92 8.47
N LEU A 51 -3.87 14.26 7.40
CA LEU A 51 -2.95 15.40 7.39
C LEU A 51 -3.66 16.74 7.67
N VAL A 52 -4.73 17.01 6.91
CA VAL A 52 -5.51 18.25 7.02
C VAL A 52 -6.21 18.33 8.38
N GLY A 53 -6.84 17.23 8.79
CA GLY A 53 -7.55 17.10 10.06
C GLY A 53 -6.61 17.35 11.23
N VAL A 54 -5.46 16.70 11.29
CA VAL A 54 -4.45 16.94 12.33
C VAL A 54 -3.98 18.41 12.31
N GLY A 55 -3.69 18.95 11.14
CA GLY A 55 -3.19 20.33 11.02
C GLY A 55 -4.21 21.44 11.28
N PHE A 56 -5.52 21.18 11.23
CA PHE A 56 -6.58 22.15 11.60
C PHE A 56 -7.19 21.88 12.98
N ALA A 57 -7.32 20.62 13.39
CA ALA A 57 -8.02 20.23 14.61
C ALA A 57 -7.16 20.37 15.87
N ILE A 58 -5.83 20.28 15.76
CA ILE A 58 -4.92 20.41 16.90
C ILE A 58 -4.33 21.83 16.90
N PRO A 59 -4.68 22.68 17.90
CA PRO A 59 -4.10 24.00 18.05
C PRO A 59 -2.57 23.93 18.23
N GLY A 60 -1.82 24.85 17.62
CA GLY A 60 -0.36 24.90 17.72
C GLY A 60 0.41 24.10 16.66
N MET A 61 -0.26 23.24 15.89
CA MET A 61 0.40 22.43 14.85
C MET A 61 1.05 23.23 13.71
N ARG A 62 0.63 24.50 13.52
CA ARG A 62 1.14 25.40 12.48
C ARG A 62 2.17 26.40 12.98
N VAL A 63 2.39 26.42 14.30
CA VAL A 63 3.37 27.31 14.91
C VAL A 63 4.73 26.62 14.81
N PRO A 64 5.78 27.28 14.30
CA PRO A 64 7.13 26.72 14.29
C PRO A 64 7.57 26.31 15.70
N ILE A 65 8.21 25.15 15.82
CA ILE A 65 8.72 24.70 17.13
C ILE A 65 10.03 25.42 17.42
N GLU A 66 10.03 26.36 18.37
CA GLU A 66 11.22 27.15 18.73
C GLU A 66 12.18 26.37 19.66
N ASP A 67 11.66 25.49 20.52
CA ASP A 67 12.43 24.80 21.57
C ASP A 67 12.90 23.36 21.20
N ALA A 68 12.78 22.95 19.92
CA ALA A 68 13.16 21.60 19.53
C ALA A 68 14.66 21.48 19.14
N PRO A 69 15.34 20.38 19.51
CA PRO A 69 16.73 20.14 19.08
C PRO A 69 16.85 20.15 17.55
N PRO A 70 17.95 20.64 16.96
CA PRO A 70 18.23 20.44 15.53
C PRO A 70 18.16 18.95 15.17
N PRO A 71 17.52 18.52 14.06
CA PRO A 71 17.04 19.29 12.90
C PRO A 71 15.59 19.81 13.01
N TRP A 72 14.94 19.67 14.16
CA TRP A 72 13.50 19.94 14.33
C TRP A 72 13.16 21.41 14.58
N GLY A 73 14.14 22.22 14.99
CA GLY A 73 13.96 23.64 15.32
C GLY A 73 13.50 24.46 14.10
N GLY A 74 12.43 25.24 14.28
CA GLY A 74 11.85 26.10 13.24
C GLY A 74 10.92 25.38 12.25
N LEU A 75 10.76 24.06 12.35
CA LEU A 75 9.79 23.31 11.54
C LEU A 75 8.39 23.41 12.14
N THR A 76 7.37 23.38 11.28
CA THR A 76 5.99 23.23 11.75
C THR A 76 5.73 21.77 12.14
N PRO A 77 5.04 21.50 13.26
CA PRO A 77 4.64 20.14 13.63
C PRO A 77 3.89 19.40 12.51
N VAL A 78 3.11 20.10 11.67
CA VAL A 78 2.46 19.51 10.49
C VAL A 78 3.47 18.97 9.48
N ALA A 79 4.65 19.60 9.32
CA ALA A 79 5.67 19.11 8.40
C ALA A 79 6.17 17.72 8.79
N LEU A 80 6.24 17.43 10.08
CA LEU A 80 6.68 16.12 10.60
C LEU A 80 5.69 14.99 10.27
N TYR A 81 4.46 15.34 9.91
CA TYR A 81 3.45 14.36 9.48
C TYR A 81 3.61 13.94 8.02
N ALA A 82 4.40 14.62 7.19
CA ALA A 82 4.50 14.27 5.76
C ALA A 82 5.02 12.82 5.54
N PRO A 83 6.14 12.38 6.15
CA PRO A 83 6.61 10.98 6.04
C PRO A 83 5.60 9.96 6.60
N VAL A 84 4.94 10.34 7.70
CA VAL A 84 3.97 9.51 8.41
C VAL A 84 2.71 9.27 7.58
N VAL A 85 2.21 10.31 6.90
CA VAL A 85 1.04 10.24 6.03
C VAL A 85 1.34 9.39 4.80
N LEU A 86 2.55 9.48 4.25
CA LEU A 86 3.01 8.57 3.19
C LEU A 86 3.02 7.12 3.68
N ALA A 87 3.53 6.87 4.89
CA ALA A 87 3.49 5.53 5.48
C ALA A 87 2.04 5.02 5.61
N ALA A 88 1.12 5.85 6.11
CA ALA A 88 -0.30 5.49 6.18
C ALA A 88 -0.92 5.21 4.80
N ALA A 89 -0.57 6.01 3.78
CA ALA A 89 -1.01 5.82 2.39
C ALA A 89 -0.52 4.48 1.80
N ILE A 90 0.67 4.02 2.20
CA ILE A 90 1.19 2.70 1.82
C ILE A 90 0.43 1.59 2.56
N ALA A 91 0.30 1.72 3.88
CA ALA A 91 -0.21 0.66 4.75
C ALA A 91 -1.69 0.35 4.54
N THR A 92 -2.50 1.38 4.28
CA THR A 92 -3.96 1.26 4.16
C THR A 92 -4.35 0.25 3.06
N PRO A 93 -4.00 0.45 1.78
CA PRO A 93 -4.37 -0.49 0.73
C PRO A 93 -3.66 -1.85 0.87
N ALA A 94 -2.40 -1.86 1.37
CA ALA A 94 -1.62 -3.08 1.52
C ALA A 94 -2.22 -4.08 2.54
N LEU A 95 -2.83 -3.58 3.63
CA LEU A 95 -3.35 -4.43 4.71
C LEU A 95 -4.87 -4.53 4.75
N THR A 96 -5.61 -3.53 4.26
CA THR A 96 -7.08 -3.49 4.40
C THR A 96 -7.80 -3.85 3.10
N THR A 97 -7.31 -3.39 1.95
CA THR A 97 -7.98 -3.59 0.65
C THR A 97 -7.49 -4.86 -0.03
N MET A 98 -6.18 -4.98 -0.23
CA MET A 98 -5.58 -6.07 -1.00
C MET A 98 -5.88 -7.45 -0.42
N PRO A 99 -5.67 -7.73 0.89
CA PRO A 99 -5.87 -9.08 1.42
C PRO A 99 -7.35 -9.50 1.42
N VAL A 100 -8.26 -8.56 1.70
CA VAL A 100 -9.71 -8.78 1.70
C VAL A 100 -10.21 -9.10 0.30
N TYR A 101 -9.70 -8.39 -0.71
CA TYR A 101 -10.03 -8.66 -2.10
C TYR A 101 -9.65 -10.10 -2.50
N PHE A 102 -8.41 -10.51 -2.23
CA PHE A 102 -7.96 -11.88 -2.53
C PHE A 102 -8.75 -12.95 -1.78
N ALA A 103 -9.05 -12.73 -0.50
CA ALA A 103 -9.85 -13.65 0.29
C ALA A 103 -11.30 -13.76 -0.24
N THR A 104 -11.91 -12.65 -0.67
CA THR A 104 -13.25 -12.63 -1.29
C THR A 104 -13.29 -13.44 -2.59
N PHE A 105 -12.24 -13.34 -3.42
CA PHE A 105 -12.12 -14.13 -4.65
C PHE A 105 -12.04 -15.63 -4.40
N ARG A 106 -11.36 -16.01 -3.31
CA ARG A 106 -11.27 -17.39 -2.84
C ARG A 106 -12.63 -17.90 -2.31
N GLU A 107 -13.29 -17.13 -1.45
CA GLU A 107 -14.61 -17.46 -0.90
C GLU A 107 -15.66 -17.69 -2.00
N LYS A 108 -15.70 -16.82 -3.01
CA LYS A 108 -16.69 -16.89 -4.10
C LYS A 108 -16.38 -18.02 -5.10
N GLY A 109 -15.32 -18.79 -4.91
CA GLY A 109 -14.85 -19.80 -5.87
C GLY A 109 -14.56 -19.19 -7.24
N LEU A 110 -14.35 -17.87 -7.32
CA LEU A 110 -14.22 -17.15 -8.57
C LEU A 110 -12.95 -17.61 -9.30
N LEU A 111 -11.91 -18.02 -8.56
CA LEU A 111 -10.70 -18.63 -9.10
C LEU A 111 -11.00 -19.91 -9.91
N ARG A 112 -11.97 -20.73 -9.47
CA ARG A 112 -12.41 -21.93 -10.21
C ARG A 112 -13.28 -21.57 -11.42
N ARG A 113 -14.17 -20.58 -11.30
CA ARG A 113 -15.00 -20.11 -12.43
C ARG A 113 -14.19 -19.35 -13.50
N LEU A 114 -13.15 -18.64 -13.09
CA LEU A 114 -12.19 -17.99 -13.99
C LEU A 114 -11.32 -19.00 -14.73
N SER A 115 -11.11 -20.20 -14.16
CA SER A 115 -10.38 -21.29 -14.84
C SER A 115 -11.13 -21.86 -16.04
N THR A 116 -12.46 -21.71 -16.08
CA THR A 116 -13.31 -22.12 -17.20
C THR A 116 -13.49 -21.02 -18.27
N THR A 117 -13.02 -19.81 -18.00
CA THR A 117 -12.92 -18.73 -19.00
C THR A 117 -11.52 -18.68 -19.61
N PRO A 118 -11.35 -18.21 -20.87
CA PRO A 118 -10.03 -18.12 -21.52
C PRO A 118 -9.05 -17.13 -20.87
N MET A 119 -9.46 -16.42 -19.81
CA MET A 119 -8.60 -15.51 -19.04
C MET A 119 -7.87 -16.25 -17.92
N ARG A 120 -6.54 -16.11 -17.88
CA ARG A 120 -5.72 -16.69 -16.81
C ARG A 120 -6.03 -15.98 -15.48
N PRO A 121 -6.32 -16.71 -14.38
CA PRO A 121 -6.56 -16.14 -13.05
C PRO A 121 -5.45 -15.20 -12.55
N GLN A 122 -4.21 -15.46 -12.98
CA GLN A 122 -3.03 -14.63 -12.69
C GLN A 122 -3.18 -13.19 -13.20
N GLY A 123 -3.90 -12.96 -14.31
CA GLY A 123 -4.09 -11.62 -14.87
C GLY A 123 -4.90 -10.70 -13.96
N ILE A 124 -5.88 -11.22 -13.23
CA ILE A 124 -6.70 -10.42 -12.29
C ILE A 124 -5.88 -10.03 -11.07
N VAL A 125 -5.09 -10.97 -10.54
CA VAL A 125 -4.18 -10.73 -9.42
C VAL A 125 -3.19 -9.61 -9.75
N VAL A 126 -2.56 -9.68 -10.93
CA VAL A 126 -1.62 -8.65 -11.39
C VAL A 126 -2.33 -7.33 -11.65
N ALA A 127 -3.52 -7.33 -12.26
CA ALA A 127 -4.29 -6.11 -12.50
C ALA A 127 -4.64 -5.40 -11.19
N HIS A 128 -5.12 -6.14 -10.19
CA HIS A 128 -5.47 -5.57 -8.89
C HIS A 128 -4.23 -5.06 -8.15
N LEU A 129 -3.09 -5.76 -8.23
CA LEU A 129 -1.82 -5.28 -7.68
C LEU A 129 -1.40 -3.94 -8.32
N VAL A 130 -1.49 -3.84 -9.65
CA VAL A 130 -1.18 -2.60 -10.39
C VAL A 130 -2.12 -1.46 -9.97
N ILE A 131 -3.42 -1.73 -9.82
CA ILE A 131 -4.39 -0.71 -9.37
C ILE A 131 -4.03 -0.19 -7.98
N ASN A 132 -3.72 -1.09 -7.04
CA ASN A 132 -3.36 -0.67 -5.68
C ASN A 132 -2.03 0.10 -5.66
N LEU A 133 -1.04 -0.30 -6.46
CA LEU A 133 0.23 0.45 -6.60
C LEU A 133 -0.01 1.86 -7.15
N VAL A 134 -0.82 1.99 -8.20
CA VAL A 134 -1.20 3.31 -8.74
C VAL A 134 -1.97 4.11 -7.70
N ALA A 135 -2.92 3.50 -6.98
CA ALA A 135 -3.68 4.17 -5.93
C ALA A 135 -2.78 4.70 -4.81
N VAL A 136 -1.77 3.94 -4.37
CA VAL A 136 -0.79 4.38 -3.36
C VAL A 136 0.00 5.59 -3.86
N VAL A 137 0.47 5.57 -5.11
CA VAL A 137 1.22 6.67 -5.70
C VAL A 137 0.34 7.92 -5.82
N VAL A 138 -0.90 7.78 -6.28
CA VAL A 138 -1.84 8.91 -6.40
C VAL A 138 -2.23 9.44 -5.02
N ALA A 139 -2.53 8.57 -4.04
CA ALA A 139 -2.86 8.98 -2.67
C ALA A 139 -1.72 9.79 -2.05
N SER A 140 -0.49 9.32 -2.24
CA SER A 140 0.73 9.97 -1.76
C SER A 140 0.93 11.32 -2.43
N ALA A 141 0.80 11.39 -3.75
CA ALA A 141 0.93 12.64 -4.50
C ALA A 141 -0.13 13.67 -4.08
N VAL A 142 -1.39 13.25 -3.92
CA VAL A 142 -2.48 14.12 -3.46
C VAL A 142 -2.21 14.64 -2.05
N ALA A 143 -1.80 13.76 -1.12
CA ALA A 143 -1.50 14.15 0.25
C ALA A 143 -0.35 15.18 0.31
N LEU A 144 0.71 14.99 -0.49
CA LEU A 144 1.83 15.93 -0.56
C LEU A 144 1.46 17.26 -1.20
N VAL A 145 0.71 17.25 -2.31
CA VAL A 145 0.27 18.48 -2.98
C VAL A 145 -0.65 19.29 -2.07
N VAL A 146 -1.64 18.65 -1.42
CA VAL A 146 -2.52 19.32 -0.47
C VAL A 146 -1.74 19.81 0.74
N GLY A 147 -0.80 19.00 1.25
CA GLY A 147 0.11 19.41 2.31
C GLY A 147 0.88 20.68 1.96
N GLN A 148 1.48 20.72 0.77
CA GLN A 148 2.22 21.87 0.25
C GLN A 148 1.33 23.12 0.15
N LEU A 149 0.14 22.99 -0.44
CA LEU A 149 -0.76 24.12 -0.70
C LEU A 149 -1.40 24.69 0.57
N VAL A 150 -1.71 23.82 1.53
CA VAL A 150 -2.44 24.21 2.76
C VAL A 150 -1.49 24.62 3.87
N PHE A 151 -0.33 23.96 3.99
CA PHE A 151 0.59 24.11 5.12
C PHE A 151 1.99 24.58 4.75
N GLY A 152 2.32 24.71 3.46
CA GLY A 152 3.64 25.15 3.02
C GLY A 152 4.75 24.18 3.42
N LEU A 153 4.53 22.87 3.22
CA LEU A 153 5.50 21.85 3.59
C LEU A 153 6.90 22.13 2.98
N PRO A 154 7.98 21.90 3.73
CA PRO A 154 9.32 22.00 3.16
C PRO A 154 9.51 20.89 2.12
N ALA A 155 10.26 21.18 1.06
CA ALA A 155 10.69 20.14 0.13
C ALA A 155 11.71 19.20 0.81
N PRO A 156 11.75 17.91 0.45
CA PRO A 156 12.71 16.98 1.04
C PRO A 156 14.14 17.39 0.70
N GLN A 157 15.05 17.36 1.69
CA GLN A 157 16.47 17.62 1.49
C GLN A 157 17.10 16.62 0.51
N ASN A 158 16.71 15.34 0.61
CA ASN A 158 17.17 14.27 -0.27
C ASN A 158 15.99 13.48 -0.84
N ALA A 159 15.45 13.97 -1.97
CA ALA A 159 14.35 13.34 -2.67
C ALA A 159 14.63 11.89 -3.10
N ALA A 160 15.89 11.55 -3.43
CA ALA A 160 16.27 10.20 -3.84
C ALA A 160 16.09 9.20 -2.68
N THR A 161 16.50 9.57 -1.46
CA THR A 161 16.30 8.76 -0.26
C THR A 161 14.82 8.57 0.04
N VAL A 162 14.00 9.63 -0.10
CA VAL A 162 12.55 9.54 0.12
C VAL A 162 11.90 8.59 -0.89
N VAL A 163 12.24 8.70 -2.18
CA VAL A 163 11.70 7.81 -3.23
C VAL A 163 12.14 6.36 -2.99
N LEU A 164 13.41 6.13 -2.64
CA LEU A 164 13.92 4.80 -2.32
C LEU A 164 13.17 4.19 -1.12
N ALA A 165 13.05 4.96 -0.03
CA ALA A 165 12.33 4.54 1.17
C ALA A 165 10.86 4.25 0.88
N PHE A 166 10.22 5.08 0.04
CA PHE A 166 8.85 4.89 -0.38
C PHE A 166 8.68 3.58 -1.18
N VAL A 167 9.52 3.33 -2.18
CA VAL A 167 9.46 2.12 -3.00
C VAL A 167 9.70 0.86 -2.16
N LEU A 168 10.69 0.89 -1.26
CA LEU A 168 10.96 -0.23 -0.35
C LEU A 168 9.86 -0.41 0.70
N GLY A 169 9.27 0.69 1.19
CA GLY A 169 8.11 0.68 2.08
C GLY A 169 6.90 0.02 1.41
N VAL A 170 6.62 0.39 0.15
CA VAL A 170 5.59 -0.27 -0.66
C VAL A 170 5.91 -1.75 -0.83
N ALA A 171 7.13 -2.10 -1.24
CA ALA A 171 7.49 -3.50 -1.46
C ALA A 171 7.36 -4.37 -0.19
N SER A 172 7.82 -3.88 0.95
CA SER A 172 7.77 -4.59 2.23
C SER A 172 6.33 -4.71 2.77
N MET A 173 5.53 -3.65 2.68
CA MET A 173 4.14 -3.68 3.11
C MET A 173 3.25 -4.54 2.22
N TYR A 174 3.46 -4.52 0.91
CA TYR A 174 2.74 -5.42 0.01
C TYR A 174 3.18 -6.88 0.20
N ALA A 175 4.45 -7.15 0.50
CA ALA A 175 4.88 -8.49 0.87
C ALA A 175 4.14 -8.99 2.13
N LEU A 176 3.97 -8.13 3.14
CA LEU A 176 3.15 -8.43 4.31
C LEU A 176 1.68 -8.65 3.98
N GLY A 177 1.09 -7.78 3.15
CA GLY A 177 -0.27 -7.93 2.64
C GLY A 177 -0.48 -9.26 1.89
N THR A 178 0.48 -9.67 1.06
CA THR A 178 0.42 -10.97 0.36
C THR A 178 0.46 -12.16 1.32
N LEU A 179 1.23 -12.08 2.40
CA LEU A 179 1.26 -13.13 3.43
C LEU A 179 -0.11 -13.26 4.12
N VAL A 180 -0.73 -12.12 4.46
CA VAL A 180 -2.09 -12.11 5.05
C VAL A 180 -3.10 -12.70 4.05
N ALA A 181 -3.03 -12.29 2.78
CA ALA A 181 -3.88 -12.80 1.70
C ALA A 181 -3.71 -14.31 1.46
N ALA A 182 -2.50 -14.83 1.62
CA ALA A 182 -2.19 -16.25 1.48
C ALA A 182 -2.78 -17.09 2.62
N ARG A 183 -2.84 -16.54 3.83
CA ARG A 183 -3.26 -17.27 5.04
C ARG A 183 -4.74 -17.12 5.38
N ALA A 184 -5.37 -16.01 4.97
CA ALA A 184 -6.76 -15.76 5.27
C ALA A 184 -7.70 -16.56 4.36
N PRO A 185 -8.55 -17.46 4.92
CA PRO A 185 -9.50 -18.22 4.11
C PRO A 185 -10.72 -17.38 3.73
N LYS A 186 -11.05 -16.36 4.54
CA LYS A 186 -12.27 -15.57 4.45
C LYS A 186 -11.99 -14.07 4.43
N ALA A 187 -12.85 -13.30 3.77
CA ALA A 187 -12.74 -11.84 3.67
C ALA A 187 -12.79 -11.17 5.05
N SER A 188 -13.68 -11.66 5.94
CA SER A 188 -13.77 -11.18 7.31
C SER A 188 -12.50 -11.47 8.12
N THR A 189 -11.91 -12.65 7.96
CA THR A 189 -10.64 -13.02 8.60
C THR A 189 -9.48 -12.19 8.07
N ALA A 190 -9.41 -11.95 6.76
CA ALA A 190 -8.40 -11.09 6.16
C ALA A 190 -8.49 -9.65 6.69
N SER A 191 -9.72 -9.13 6.80
CA SER A 191 -9.96 -7.79 7.35
C SER A 191 -9.57 -7.69 8.82
N ALA A 192 -9.92 -8.69 9.63
CA ALA A 192 -9.56 -8.73 11.06
C ALA A 192 -8.03 -8.79 11.26
N ILE A 193 -7.33 -9.68 10.54
CA ILE A 193 -5.86 -9.79 10.62
C ILE A 193 -5.21 -8.51 10.10
N GLY A 194 -5.68 -7.98 8.97
CA GLY A 194 -5.20 -6.74 8.38
C GLY A 194 -5.30 -5.57 9.36
N THR A 195 -6.46 -5.40 9.97
CA THR A 195 -6.71 -4.34 10.97
C THR A 195 -5.85 -4.51 12.22
N LEU A 196 -5.73 -5.75 12.72
CA LEU A 196 -4.93 -6.07 13.91
C LEU A 196 -3.43 -5.76 13.70
N ILE A 197 -2.93 -5.92 12.47
CA ILE A 197 -1.54 -5.58 12.10
C ILE A 197 -1.41 -4.07 11.79
N TYR A 198 -2.43 -3.49 11.15
CA TYR A 198 -2.44 -2.11 10.66
C TYR A 198 -2.29 -1.09 11.80
N PHE A 199 -3.11 -1.17 12.85
CA PHE A 199 -3.06 -0.19 13.94
C PHE A 199 -1.72 -0.17 14.70
N PRO A 200 -1.15 -1.32 15.12
CA PRO A 200 0.18 -1.34 15.73
C PRO A 200 1.27 -0.80 14.81
N LEU A 201 1.23 -1.12 13.50
CA LEU A 201 2.22 -0.60 12.56
C LEU A 201 2.11 0.91 12.38
N LEU A 202 0.90 1.46 12.31
CA LEU A 202 0.69 2.91 12.30
C LEU A 202 1.26 3.57 13.56
N PHE A 203 1.16 2.89 14.71
CA PHE A 203 1.66 3.43 15.97
C PHE A 203 3.19 3.48 15.94
N LEU A 204 3.80 2.38 15.50
CA LEU A 204 5.24 2.26 15.30
C LEU A 204 5.79 3.13 14.17
N SER A 205 4.94 3.61 13.25
CA SER A 205 5.33 4.58 12.22
C SER A 205 5.35 6.03 12.72
N GLY A 206 4.97 6.28 13.98
CA GLY A 206 4.93 7.61 14.55
C GLY A 206 3.66 8.39 14.22
N LEU A 207 2.55 7.71 13.86
CA LEU A 207 1.32 8.41 13.48
C LEU A 207 0.74 9.28 14.60
N TRP A 208 0.82 8.82 15.83
CA TRP A 208 0.34 9.59 16.98
C TRP A 208 1.43 10.47 17.61
N THR A 209 2.70 10.16 17.34
CA THR A 209 3.86 10.83 17.95
C THR A 209 4.97 10.99 16.90
N PRO A 210 4.86 11.95 15.98
CA PRO A 210 5.86 12.14 14.93
C PRO A 210 7.12 12.83 15.46
N GLY A 211 8.25 12.52 14.83
CA GLY A 211 9.53 13.20 15.06
C GLY A 211 9.95 13.22 16.55
N PRO A 212 10.16 14.41 17.15
CA PRO A 212 10.71 14.53 18.51
C PRO A 212 9.71 14.12 19.61
N MET A 213 8.43 13.99 19.29
CA MET A 213 7.41 13.52 20.24
C MET A 213 7.42 12.00 20.39
N MET A 214 8.15 11.28 19.53
CA MET A 214 8.21 9.83 19.52
C MET A 214 9.04 9.31 20.71
N PRO A 215 8.47 8.46 21.59
CA PRO A 215 9.24 7.86 22.67
C PRO A 215 10.35 6.98 22.10
N GLU A 216 11.54 7.01 22.70
CA GLU A 216 12.71 6.29 22.20
C GLU A 216 12.46 4.78 22.05
N ALA A 217 11.74 4.17 23.01
CA ALA A 217 11.35 2.77 22.93
C ALA A 217 10.50 2.45 21.69
N VAL A 218 9.55 3.33 21.33
CA VAL A 218 8.69 3.15 20.15
C VAL A 218 9.52 3.34 18.87
N ALA A 219 10.44 4.31 18.85
CA ALA A 219 11.35 4.51 17.71
C ALA A 219 12.28 3.30 17.50
N GLN A 220 12.81 2.72 18.59
CA GLN A 220 13.67 1.54 18.54
C GLN A 220 12.95 0.26 18.10
N VAL A 221 11.69 0.08 18.47
CA VAL A 221 10.88 -1.04 17.95
C VAL A 221 10.46 -0.75 16.51
N GLY A 222 10.06 0.48 16.22
CA GLY A 222 9.60 0.94 14.92
C GLY A 222 10.63 0.73 13.82
N ARG A 223 11.93 0.97 14.08
CA ARG A 223 13.01 0.75 13.10
C ARG A 223 13.14 -0.69 12.60
N PHE A 224 12.61 -1.67 13.34
CA PHE A 224 12.62 -3.09 12.94
C PHE A 224 11.33 -3.52 12.24
N THR A 225 10.30 -2.66 12.21
CA THR A 225 9.05 -2.92 11.49
C THR A 225 9.10 -2.35 10.08
N PRO A 226 8.43 -2.96 9.09
CA PRO A 226 8.49 -2.48 7.71
C PRO A 226 7.94 -1.06 7.58
N LEU A 227 6.84 -0.75 8.28
CA LEU A 227 6.21 0.56 8.23
C LEU A 227 6.97 1.62 9.03
N GLY A 228 7.46 1.27 10.22
CA GLY A 228 8.26 2.18 11.04
C GLY A 228 9.61 2.50 10.39
N ALA A 229 10.27 1.50 9.80
CA ALA A 229 11.49 1.71 9.01
C ALA A 229 11.23 2.62 7.80
N ALA A 230 10.14 2.42 7.06
CA ALA A 230 9.77 3.28 5.94
C ALA A 230 9.53 4.73 6.39
N SER A 231 8.75 4.93 7.46
CA SER A 231 8.49 6.26 8.03
C SER A 231 9.79 6.96 8.44
N GLN A 232 10.63 6.29 9.23
CA GLN A 232 11.91 6.85 9.68
C GLN A 232 12.88 7.13 8.51
N ALA A 233 12.95 6.26 7.50
CA ALA A 233 13.79 6.49 6.33
C ALA A 233 13.31 7.67 5.48
N MET A 234 11.98 7.84 5.35
CA MET A 234 11.40 9.01 4.68
C MET A 234 11.66 10.29 5.50
N THR A 235 11.55 10.23 6.83
CA THR A 235 11.90 11.34 7.73
C THR A 235 13.36 11.74 7.58
N ALA A 236 14.29 10.77 7.55
CA ALA A 236 15.71 11.02 7.34
C ALA A 236 15.95 11.71 5.99
N GLY A 237 15.33 11.25 4.90
CA GLY A 237 15.44 11.91 3.60
C GLY A 237 14.82 13.31 3.52
N TRP A 238 13.92 13.66 4.45
CA TRP A 238 13.22 14.94 4.45
C TRP A 238 13.97 16.00 5.27
N PHE A 239 14.47 15.62 6.44
CA PHE A 239 14.95 16.55 7.47
C PHE A 239 16.41 16.33 7.89
N GLU A 240 17.03 15.22 7.50
CA GLU A 240 18.40 14.85 7.89
C GLU A 240 19.32 14.74 6.67
N GLU A 241 20.63 14.92 6.89
CA GLU A 241 21.64 14.77 5.84
C GLU A 241 22.13 13.31 5.68
N GLY A 242 21.77 12.41 6.61
CA GLY A 242 22.26 11.03 6.66
C GLY A 242 21.49 10.03 5.77
N PHE A 243 22.16 8.97 5.33
CA PHE A 243 21.52 7.86 4.63
C PHE A 243 21.01 6.78 5.62
N PRO A 244 19.70 6.44 5.62
CA PRO A 244 19.08 5.54 6.58
C PRO A 244 19.37 4.06 6.28
N THR A 245 20.62 3.64 6.45
CA THR A 245 21.10 2.30 6.06
C THR A 245 20.36 1.18 6.80
N VAL A 246 20.14 1.34 8.10
CA VAL A 246 19.48 0.31 8.93
C VAL A 246 18.05 0.08 8.46
N GLN A 247 17.29 1.15 8.24
CA GLN A 247 15.91 1.09 7.81
C GLN A 247 15.79 0.48 6.40
N VAL A 248 16.70 0.85 5.48
CA VAL A 248 16.78 0.25 4.14
C VAL A 248 17.03 -1.24 4.22
N VAL A 249 18.01 -1.69 5.01
CA VAL A 249 18.31 -3.11 5.20
C VAL A 249 17.11 -3.84 5.79
N VAL A 250 16.45 -3.28 6.80
CA VAL A 250 15.25 -3.86 7.43
C VAL A 250 14.14 -4.05 6.39
N MET A 251 13.82 -3.03 5.60
CA MET A 251 12.80 -3.13 4.55
C MET A 251 13.15 -4.20 3.51
N VAL A 252 14.42 -4.24 3.07
CA VAL A 252 14.91 -5.26 2.13
C VAL A 252 14.77 -6.66 2.71
N VAL A 253 15.14 -6.87 3.97
CA VAL A 253 15.00 -8.18 4.66
C VAL A 253 13.52 -8.58 4.74
N TRP A 254 12.64 -7.66 5.14
CA TRP A 254 11.20 -7.92 5.19
C TRP A 254 10.66 -8.31 3.80
N THR A 255 11.00 -7.58 2.75
CA THR A 255 10.58 -7.92 1.38
C THR A 255 11.15 -9.27 0.95
N ALA A 256 12.45 -9.51 1.16
CA ALA A 256 13.14 -10.72 0.75
C ALA A 256 12.64 -11.98 1.47
N VAL A 257 12.15 -11.86 2.71
CA VAL A 257 11.60 -12.98 3.48
C VAL A 257 10.11 -13.17 3.21
N LEU A 258 9.32 -12.10 3.28
CA LEU A 258 7.87 -12.19 3.20
C LEU A 258 7.36 -12.43 1.79
N LEU A 259 7.99 -11.85 0.76
CA LEU A 259 7.50 -11.97 -0.60
C LEU A 259 7.59 -13.43 -1.10
N PRO A 260 8.73 -14.15 -0.96
CA PRO A 260 8.79 -15.55 -1.34
C PRO A 260 7.91 -16.43 -0.46
N LEU A 261 7.81 -16.13 0.84
CA LEU A 261 6.97 -16.88 1.77
C LEU A 261 5.47 -16.73 1.41
N GLY A 262 5.04 -15.50 1.11
CA GLY A 262 3.70 -15.20 0.64
C GLY A 262 3.38 -15.93 -0.66
N ILE A 263 4.28 -15.88 -1.65
CA ILE A 263 4.11 -16.59 -2.93
C ILE A 263 4.02 -18.11 -2.73
N ARG A 264 4.87 -18.70 -1.88
CA ARG A 264 4.87 -20.15 -1.62
C ARG A 264 3.64 -20.63 -0.86
N LEU A 265 3.16 -19.83 0.09
CA LEU A 265 1.97 -20.14 0.88
C LEU A 265 0.68 -19.86 0.11
N PHE A 266 0.73 -19.04 -0.94
CA PHE A 266 -0.41 -18.74 -1.79
C PHE A 266 -0.84 -19.98 -2.58
N ARG A 267 -1.68 -20.81 -1.96
CA ARG A 267 -2.31 -21.96 -2.60
C ARG A 267 -3.54 -21.48 -3.37
N TRP A 268 -3.56 -21.78 -4.68
CA TRP A 268 -4.67 -21.53 -5.59
C TRP A 268 -5.76 -22.61 -5.47
N SER A 269 -6.24 -22.87 -4.25
CA SER A 269 -7.30 -23.87 -3.98
C SER A 269 -8.71 -23.31 -4.15
#